data_AF-A0A519YPS2-F1
#
_entry.id   AF-A0A519YPS2-F1
#
_cell.length_a   1.000
_cell.length_b   1.000
_cell.length_c   1.000
_cell.angle_alpha   90.00
_cell.angle_beta   90.00
_cell.angle_gamma   90.00
#
_symmetry.space_group_name_H-M   'P 1'
#
loop_
_entity.id
_entity.type
_entity.pdbx_description
1 polymer ?
#
loop_
_entity_poly.entity_id
_entity_poly.type
_entity_poly.pdbx_seq_one_letter_code
_entity_poly.pdbx_strand_id
1 'polypeptide(L)'
;MKYLVYDLGQLKRGQRVQVTLSGNAANVRLMDSSNYSSYKSGRSHRYAGGLVTRSPVVLGVPNSGHWYVTVDMQGLRGTTNASVRVLPSALPEYHDAPLSSVPSLVQGRHQSPYEMPEDDYREHDVFISHASSL
;
A
#
# COMPACT_ATOMS: atom_id res chain seq x y z
N MET A 1 26.69 -14.94 -4.71
CA MET A 1 26.63 -13.63 -4.03
C MET A 1 25.60 -13.69 -2.91
N LYS A 2 25.90 -13.14 -1.72
CA LYS A 2 24.97 -13.13 -0.58
C LYS A 2 24.12 -11.87 -0.62
N TYR A 3 22.80 -12.02 -0.50
CA TYR A 3 21.82 -10.93 -0.48
C TYR A 3 20.59 -11.34 0.33
N LEU A 4 19.83 -10.36 0.80
CA LEU A 4 18.47 -10.56 1.31
C LEU A 4 17.50 -10.47 0.14
N VAL A 5 16.44 -11.29 0.16
CA VAL A 5 15.37 -11.25 -0.83
C VAL A 5 14.02 -11.23 -0.15
N TYR A 6 13.13 -10.38 -0.66
CA TYR A 6 11.75 -10.27 -0.25
C TYR A 6 10.87 -10.47 -1.48
N ASP A 7 10.09 -11.53 -1.47
CA ASP A 7 9.03 -11.74 -2.45
C ASP A 7 7.80 -10.91 -2.01
N LEU A 8 7.41 -9.94 -2.84
CA LEU A 8 6.30 -9.04 -2.53
C LEU A 8 4.98 -9.51 -3.15
N GLY A 9 4.99 -10.60 -3.90
CA GLY A 9 3.84 -11.06 -4.65
C GLY A 9 3.45 -10.09 -5.77
N GLN A 10 2.15 -10.08 -6.08
CA GLN A 10 1.56 -9.23 -7.11
C GLN A 10 1.37 -7.80 -6.60
N LEU A 11 1.99 -6.83 -7.28
CA LEU A 11 1.81 -5.41 -7.06
C LEU A 11 1.26 -4.75 -8.32
N LYS A 12 0.45 -3.71 -8.14
CA LYS A 12 -0.08 -2.85 -9.19
C LYS A 12 0.86 -1.67 -9.44
N ARG A 13 0.86 -1.17 -10.68
CA ARG A 13 1.52 0.09 -11.04
C ARG A 13 1.12 1.21 -10.08
N GLY A 14 2.09 2.01 -9.65
CA GLY A 14 1.89 3.14 -8.75
C GLY A 14 1.85 2.77 -7.27
N GLN A 15 1.76 1.49 -6.90
CA GLN A 15 2.04 1.08 -5.53
C GLN A 15 3.49 1.44 -5.15
N ARG A 16 3.71 1.64 -3.86
CA ARG A 16 5.00 2.06 -3.32
C ARG A 16 5.51 1.03 -2.35
N VAL A 17 6.81 0.75 -2.42
CA VAL A 17 7.51 -0.19 -1.54
C VAL A 17 8.47 0.61 -0.69
N GLN A 18 8.28 0.59 0.63
CA GLN A 18 9.22 1.18 1.57
C GLN A 18 10.20 0.11 2.03
N VAL A 19 11.49 0.42 1.93
CA VAL A 19 12.59 -0.41 2.41
C VAL A 19 13.30 0.36 3.53
N THR A 20 13.40 -0.27 4.69
CA THR A 20 14.13 0.29 5.84
C THR A 20 15.38 -0.56 6.06
N LEU A 21 16.55 0.06 5.90
CA LEU A 21 17.83 -0.54 6.23
C LEU A 21 18.18 -0.28 7.70
N SER A 22 18.79 -1.28 8.33
CA SER A 22 19.43 -1.16 9.64
C SER A 22 20.90 -1.59 9.52
N GLY A 23 21.81 -0.69 9.88
CA GLY A 23 23.25 -0.88 9.74
C GLY A 23 23.85 -0.03 8.61
N ASN A 24 24.65 -0.65 7.74
CA ASN A 24 25.37 0.03 6.68
C ASN A 24 24.50 0.39 5.47
N ALA A 25 24.99 1.32 4.66
CA ALA A 25 24.49 1.55 3.31
C ALA A 25 24.53 0.26 2.48
N ALA A 26 23.55 0.08 1.61
CA ALA A 26 23.42 -1.13 0.80
C ALA A 26 22.77 -0.85 -0.55
N ASN A 27 22.98 -1.75 -1.50
CA ASN A 27 22.23 -1.71 -2.75
C ASN A 27 20.83 -2.24 -2.50
N VAL A 28 19.81 -1.45 -2.85
CA VAL A 28 18.40 -1.85 -2.82
C VAL A 28 17.88 -1.87 -4.25
N ARG A 29 17.36 -3.02 -4.70
CA ARG A 29 16.87 -3.20 -6.06
C ARG A 29 15.46 -3.77 -6.03
N LEU A 30 14.52 -3.05 -6.63
CA LEU A 30 13.16 -3.51 -6.91
C LEU A 30 13.10 -4.03 -8.34
N MET A 31 12.70 -5.28 -8.52
CA MET A 31 12.75 -6.01 -9.79
C MET A 31 11.47 -6.81 -10.01
N ASP A 32 11.01 -6.88 -11.26
CA ASP A 32 10.01 -7.88 -11.65
C ASP A 32 10.61 -9.29 -11.68
N SER A 33 9.78 -10.29 -11.92
CA SER A 33 10.21 -11.70 -11.95
C SER A 33 11.33 -11.99 -12.96
N SER A 34 11.26 -11.41 -14.15
CA SER A 34 12.25 -11.64 -15.21
C SER A 34 13.59 -11.03 -14.84
N ASN A 35 13.59 -9.79 -14.33
CA ASN A 35 14.81 -9.12 -13.89
C ASN A 35 15.40 -9.75 -12.64
N TYR A 36 14.58 -10.22 -11.70
CA TYR A 36 15.06 -10.95 -10.52
C TYR A 36 15.71 -12.28 -10.92
N SER A 37 15.11 -13.03 -11.86
CA SER A 37 15.71 -14.25 -12.41
C SER A 37 17.08 -13.97 -13.05
N SER A 38 17.17 -12.91 -13.86
CA SER A 38 18.45 -12.47 -14.44
C SER A 38 19.47 -12.06 -13.37
N TYR A 39 19.08 -11.28 -12.35
CA TYR A 39 19.93 -10.91 -11.21
C TYR A 39 20.47 -12.14 -10.48
N LYS A 40 19.58 -13.09 -10.15
CA LYS A 40 19.95 -14.34 -9.47
C LYS A 40 20.94 -15.18 -10.28
N SER A 41 20.86 -15.08 -11.62
CA SER A 41 21.76 -15.76 -12.56
C SER A 41 23.05 -14.97 -12.86
N GLY A 42 23.23 -13.77 -12.31
CA GLY A 42 24.35 -12.88 -12.64
C GLY A 42 24.30 -12.28 -14.05
N ARG A 43 23.14 -12.29 -14.70
CA ARG A 43 22.91 -11.73 -16.04
C ARG A 43 22.51 -10.26 -15.95
N SER A 44 22.57 -9.55 -17.08
CA SER A 44 22.07 -8.19 -17.21
C SER A 44 20.59 -8.11 -16.85
N HIS A 45 20.23 -7.10 -16.07
CA HIS A 45 18.89 -6.88 -15.54
C HIS A 45 18.67 -5.39 -15.25
N ARG A 46 17.41 -4.98 -15.19
CA ARG A 46 16.96 -3.64 -14.83
C ARG A 46 16.30 -3.64 -13.47
N TYR A 47 16.37 -2.53 -12.76
CA TYR A 47 15.79 -2.38 -11.44
C TYR A 47 15.46 -0.91 -11.17
N ALA A 48 14.52 -0.67 -10.24
CA ALA A 48 14.37 0.61 -9.58
C ALA A 48 15.14 0.58 -8.24
N GLY A 49 15.79 1.69 -7.89
CA GLY A 49 16.63 1.79 -6.69
C GLY A 49 18.10 2.03 -7.03
N GLY A 50 19.00 1.54 -6.18
CA GLY A 50 20.43 1.81 -6.26
C GLY A 50 21.10 1.74 -4.89
N LEU A 51 22.22 2.43 -4.73
CA LEU A 51 22.91 2.56 -3.44
C LEU A 51 22.07 3.45 -2.50
N VAL A 52 21.63 2.88 -1.38
CA VAL A 52 20.86 3.57 -0.36
C VAL A 52 21.75 3.86 0.84
N THR A 53 22.02 5.15 1.05
CA THR A 53 22.82 5.65 2.19
C THR A 53 21.97 6.28 3.29
N ARG A 54 20.70 6.56 3.01
CA ARG A 54 19.72 7.09 3.96
C ARG A 54 18.45 6.24 3.92
N SER A 55 17.96 5.89 5.10
CA SER A 55 16.84 4.98 5.31
C SER A 55 15.75 5.70 6.12
N PRO A 56 14.45 5.46 5.84
CA PRO A 56 13.92 4.55 4.82
C PRO A 56 14.00 5.12 3.39
N VAL A 57 13.95 4.24 2.40
CA VAL A 57 13.76 4.59 0.98
C VAL A 57 12.39 4.11 0.50
N VAL A 58 11.77 4.86 -0.41
CA VAL A 58 10.50 4.48 -1.03
C VAL A 58 10.70 4.33 -2.54
N LEU A 59 10.37 3.16 -3.07
CA LEU A 59 10.47 2.82 -4.49
C LEU A 59 9.06 2.68 -5.09
N GLY A 60 8.84 3.30 -6.25
CA GLY A 60 7.59 3.16 -6.99
C GLY A 60 7.60 1.90 -7.85
N VAL A 61 6.47 1.18 -7.88
CA VAL A 61 6.24 0.06 -8.79
C VAL A 61 5.91 0.60 -10.19
N PRO A 62 6.78 0.41 -11.19
CA PRO A 62 6.60 1.04 -12.51
C PRO A 62 5.48 0.39 -13.32
N ASN A 63 5.27 -0.92 -13.16
CA ASN A 63 4.26 -1.71 -13.90
C ASN A 63 3.65 -2.77 -12.99
N SER A 64 2.40 -3.15 -13.27
CA SER A 64 1.74 -4.24 -12.53
C SER A 64 2.41 -5.58 -12.82
N GLY A 65 2.58 -6.42 -11.81
CA GLY A 65 3.16 -7.75 -11.94
C GLY A 65 3.67 -8.32 -10.62
N HIS A 66 4.46 -9.38 -10.68
CA HIS A 66 5.09 -9.99 -9.49
C HIS A 66 6.47 -9.40 -9.24
N TRP A 67 6.69 -8.90 -8.02
CA TRP A 67 7.86 -8.08 -7.67
C TRP A 67 8.69 -8.65 -6.53
N TYR A 68 9.99 -8.38 -6.60
CA TYR A 68 10.98 -8.75 -5.60
C TYR A 68 11.81 -7.53 -5.20
N VAL A 69 12.20 -7.48 -3.93
CA VAL A 69 13.26 -6.59 -3.45
C VAL A 69 14.48 -7.41 -3.07
N THR A 70 15.65 -7.01 -3.56
CA THR A 70 16.93 -7.53 -3.08
C THR A 70 17.72 -6.45 -2.36
N VAL A 71 18.38 -6.83 -1.28
CA VAL A 71 19.31 -5.97 -0.53
C VAL A 71 20.67 -6.65 -0.46
N ASP A 72 21.71 -5.99 -0.96
CA ASP A 72 23.05 -6.57 -1.05
C ASP A 72 24.18 -5.59 -0.78
N MET A 73 25.36 -6.15 -0.48
CA MET A 73 26.59 -5.41 -0.20
C MET A 73 27.59 -5.48 -1.37
N GLN A 74 27.13 -5.69 -2.61
CA GLN A 74 28.04 -5.77 -3.76
C GLN A 74 28.84 -4.47 -3.91
N GLY A 75 30.17 -4.58 -3.88
CA GLY A 75 31.08 -3.43 -3.94
C GLY A 75 31.17 -2.63 -2.64
N LEU A 76 30.54 -3.10 -1.55
CA LEU A 76 30.51 -2.44 -0.24
C LEU A 76 31.13 -3.34 0.83
N ARG A 77 31.46 -2.75 1.98
CA ARG A 77 31.96 -3.47 3.16
C ARG A 77 30.94 -3.44 4.29
N GLY A 78 30.98 -4.47 5.14
CA GLY A 78 30.12 -4.60 6.31
C GLY A 78 28.88 -5.46 6.04
N THR A 79 27.93 -5.37 6.97
CA THR A 79 26.66 -6.10 6.92
C THR A 79 25.50 -5.13 7.02
N THR A 80 24.37 -5.51 6.46
CA THR A 80 23.11 -4.78 6.61
C THR A 80 22.00 -5.78 6.89
N ASN A 81 20.94 -5.29 7.53
CA ASN A 81 19.66 -5.97 7.58
C ASN A 81 18.58 -5.03 7.02
N ALA A 82 17.43 -5.57 6.67
CA ALA A 82 16.35 -4.78 6.08
C ALA A 82 14.98 -5.24 6.55
N SER A 83 14.00 -4.34 6.44
CA SER A 83 12.58 -4.68 6.44
C SER A 83 11.91 -4.01 5.24
N VAL A 84 10.89 -4.66 4.70
CA VAL A 84 10.17 -4.21 3.51
C VAL A 84 8.68 -4.19 3.81
N ARG A 85 8.01 -3.10 3.43
CA ARG A 85 6.55 -3.00 3.48
C ARG A 85 6.00 -2.36 2.22
N VAL A 86 4.88 -2.88 1.73
CA VAL A 86 4.10 -2.24 0.66
C VAL A 86 3.24 -1.16 1.32
N LEU A 87 3.35 0.07 0.84
CA LEU A 87 2.54 1.17 1.33
C LEU A 87 1.14 1.11 0.71
N PRO A 88 0.10 1.52 1.46
CA PRO A 88 -1.23 1.72 0.88
C PRO A 88 -1.14 2.63 -0.34
N SER A 89 -1.89 2.29 -1.39
CA SER A 89 -2.17 3.24 -2.47
C SER A 89 -2.89 4.45 -1.87
N ALA A 90 -2.86 5.59 -2.59
CA ALA A 90 -3.75 6.69 -2.25
C ALA A 90 -5.18 6.14 -2.06
N LEU A 91 -5.90 6.70 -1.09
CA LEU A 91 -7.31 6.36 -0.88
C LEU A 91 -8.02 6.45 -2.25
N PRO A 92 -8.91 5.50 -2.57
CA PRO A 92 -9.66 5.57 -3.81
C PRO A 92 -10.32 6.96 -3.89
N GLU A 93 -10.41 7.49 -5.11
CA GLU A 93 -11.23 8.67 -5.35
C GLU A 93 -12.62 8.38 -4.78
N TYR A 94 -13.09 9.31 -3.96
CA TYR A 94 -14.39 9.18 -3.33
C TYR A 94 -15.44 9.21 -4.44
N HIS A 95 -15.97 8.05 -4.77
CA HIS A 95 -17.10 7.93 -5.67
C HIS A 95 -18.35 7.97 -4.80
N ASP A 96 -19.08 9.08 -4.87
CA ASP A 96 -20.45 9.16 -4.36
C ASP A 96 -21.30 8.12 -5.11
N ALA A 97 -21.44 6.93 -4.53
CA ALA A 97 -22.42 5.97 -4.99
C ALA A 97 -23.79 6.47 -4.50
N PRO A 98 -24.82 6.57 -5.36
CA PRO A 98 -26.15 6.96 -4.90
C PRO A 98 -26.63 5.96 -3.85
N LEU A 99 -27.30 6.44 -2.79
CA LEU A 99 -27.81 5.62 -1.68
C LEU A 99 -28.70 4.44 -2.15
N SER A 100 -29.29 4.55 -3.35
CA SER A 100 -30.04 3.49 -4.02
C SER A 100 -29.22 2.26 -4.41
N SER A 101 -27.89 2.37 -4.49
CA SER A 101 -26.98 1.28 -4.88
C SER A 101 -26.63 0.34 -3.72
N VAL A 102 -27.01 0.70 -2.49
CA VAL A 102 -26.85 -0.13 -1.29
C VAL A 102 -28.27 -0.48 -0.79
N PRO A 103 -28.84 -1.64 -1.17
CA PRO A 103 -30.24 -1.95 -0.88
C PRO A 103 -30.58 -1.98 0.62
N SER A 104 -29.59 -2.22 1.49
CA SER A 104 -29.76 -2.18 2.94
C SER A 104 -29.83 -0.77 3.54
N LEU A 105 -29.44 0.28 2.79
CA LEU A 105 -29.61 1.69 3.15
C LEU A 105 -30.88 2.28 2.55
N VAL A 106 -31.48 1.61 1.56
CA VAL A 106 -32.84 1.90 1.13
C VAL A 106 -33.77 1.31 2.19
N GLN A 107 -34.17 2.13 3.16
CA GLN A 107 -35.26 1.80 4.06
C GLN A 107 -36.53 1.73 3.19
N GLY A 108 -36.75 0.57 2.58
CA GLY A 108 -38.03 0.24 1.97
C GLY A 108 -39.07 0.48 3.05
N ARG A 109 -40.02 1.38 2.76
CA ARG A 109 -41.23 1.58 3.54
C ARG A 109 -41.89 0.21 3.71
N HIS A 110 -41.49 -0.53 4.74
CA HIS A 110 -42.17 -1.75 5.13
C HIS A 110 -43.44 -1.25 5.82
N GLN A 111 -44.53 -1.41 5.09
CA GLN A 111 -45.88 -1.19 5.57
C GLN A 111 -46.05 -2.01 6.85
N SER A 112 -46.13 -1.32 7.99
CA SER A 112 -46.57 -1.90 9.25
C SER A 112 -48.01 -2.41 9.05
N PRO A 113 -48.37 -3.62 9.52
CA PRO A 113 -49.76 -4.10 9.49
C PRO A 113 -50.66 -3.38 10.52
N TYR A 114 -50.16 -2.30 11.14
CA TYR A 114 -50.88 -1.47 12.09
C TYR A 114 -50.86 -0.01 11.60
N GLU A 115 -51.89 0.38 10.84
CA GLU A 115 -52.33 1.77 10.63
C GLU A 115 -52.92 2.28 11.97
N MET A 116 -52.73 3.49 12.55
CA MET A 116 -52.50 4.90 12.15
C MET A 116 -52.01 5.70 13.39
N PRO A 117 -51.79 7.04 13.33
CA PRO A 117 -50.83 7.85 12.58
C PRO A 117 -49.57 8.21 13.43
N GLU A 118 -48.42 8.28 12.75
CA GLU A 118 -47.07 8.26 13.35
C GLU A 118 -46.63 9.58 14.02
N ASP A 119 -46.33 9.51 15.32
CA ASP A 119 -45.41 10.42 16.00
C ASP A 119 -43.98 10.09 15.55
N ASP A 120 -43.37 10.91 14.68
CA ASP A 120 -41.96 10.75 14.28
C ASP A 120 -41.10 11.91 14.80
N TYR A 121 -41.06 12.07 16.12
CA TYR A 121 -39.92 12.73 16.76
C TYR A 121 -38.75 11.73 16.81
N ARG A 122 -38.04 11.56 15.69
CA ARG A 122 -36.77 10.83 15.72
C ARG A 122 -35.75 11.71 16.43
N GLU A 123 -35.34 11.29 17.62
CA GLU A 123 -34.12 11.81 18.23
C GLU A 123 -32.94 11.53 17.28
N HIS A 124 -32.37 12.61 16.77
CA HIS A 124 -31.11 12.57 16.06
C HIS A 124 -30.00 12.91 17.07
N ASP A 125 -29.11 11.97 17.37
CA ASP A 125 -27.86 12.28 18.06
C ASP A 125 -26.94 13.06 17.10
N VAL A 126 -26.94 14.39 17.22
CA VAL A 126 -26.08 15.29 16.44
C VAL A 126 -24.77 15.51 17.20
N PHE A 127 -23.68 14.90 16.73
CA PHE A 127 -22.33 15.24 17.21
C PHE A 127 -21.84 16.52 16.53
N ILE A 128 -21.92 17.67 17.21
CA ILE A 128 -21.26 18.92 16.79
C ILE A 128 -19.83 18.92 17.32
N SER A 129 -18.86 18.61 16.45
CA SER A 129 -17.43 18.77 16.76
C SER A 129 -17.05 20.25 16.83
N HIS A 130 -16.76 20.75 18.03
CA HIS A 130 -16.11 22.04 18.21
C HIS A 130 -14.62 21.90 17.90
N ALA A 131 -14.15 22.46 16.78
CA ALA A 131 -12.75 22.80 16.61
C ALA A 131 -12.54 24.22 17.13
N SER A 132 -11.93 24.37 18.31
CA SER A 132 -11.33 25.65 18.71
C SER A 132 -9.89 25.69 18.23
N SER A 133 -9.59 26.57 17.28
CA SER A 133 -8.23 27.05 17.03
C SER A 133 -7.81 27.96 18.19
N LEU A 134 -6.59 27.74 18.69
CA LEU A 134 -5.77 28.80 19.28
C LEU A 134 -4.67 29.16 18.27
#